data_AF-A0A432SFZ3-F1
#
_entry.id   AF-A0A432SFZ3-F1
#
_cell.length_a   1.000
_cell.length_b   1.000
_cell.length_c   1.000
_cell.angle_alpha   90.00
_cell.angle_beta   90.00
_cell.angle_gamma   90.00
#
_symmetry.space_group_name_H-M   'P 1'
#
loop_
_entity.id
_entity.type
_entity.pdbx_description
1 polymer ?
#
loop_
_entity_poly.entity_id
_entity_poly.type
_entity_poly.pdbx_seq_one_letter_code
_entity_poly.pdbx_strand_id
1 'polypeptide(L)'
;MIKTSLSILLDDFKDAVKDLIPIILVVTFFQTAVIRSIPDNLTSIITGLLIVAIGLALFIRGLELGIFPIGESLAINFAKKGSFFWLLLFAFTIGFATTIAEPALIAIADKAAAISNGKIDAILLRLTVAASVGFAITLGVFRILRGDPIQYYIITGYILVVTITFFAPHEIIGLAYDSGGVTTSTVTVPLVTALGIGLASSIKGRNPVIDGFGLIAFASLTPMIFVQLYGIFVYAYLPDAAENFISIGEAVKETVELTSQFDPWEILWDLMIVIRDVTPILAVIFFFQYLIIRKPIAGLHKIITGIVLVILGLYAFILGLEMGLFPIGETIAFQLTEMQNNLLIYLFGFLIGFSTTMAEPALLAIAIKAEEVSKGKINQSTLRISVALGVAIGIALGAYRIVAGDQIYYYIIAGYILVIMMTWFAPRYIIPIAYDSGGVTTSTVTVPLVAALGLGLAQHIEGRDPLVDGFGMIAFASLFPILTVMGYGIYATFKAEKESS
;
A
#
# COMPACT_ATOMS: atom_id res chain seq x y z
N MET A 1 -15.29 -21.25 25.21
CA MET A 1 -14.49 -21.08 23.97
C MET A 1 -15.24 -20.25 22.93
N ILE A 2 -16.40 -20.67 22.42
CA ILE A 2 -17.14 -19.94 21.36
C ILE A 2 -17.53 -18.50 21.76
N LYS A 3 -18.05 -18.28 22.97
CA LYS A 3 -18.38 -16.93 23.46
C LYS A 3 -17.17 -15.98 23.52
N THR A 4 -15.99 -16.50 23.87
CA THR A 4 -14.74 -15.74 23.93
C THR A 4 -14.21 -15.42 22.53
N SER A 5 -14.29 -16.38 21.59
CA SER A 5 -13.93 -16.14 20.19
C SER A 5 -14.85 -15.12 19.52
N LEU A 6 -16.16 -15.18 19.81
CA LEU A 6 -17.13 -14.23 19.27
C LEU A 6 -16.93 -12.82 19.85
N SER A 7 -16.60 -12.69 21.13
CA SER A 7 -16.33 -11.37 21.71
C SER A 7 -15.11 -10.71 21.08
N ILE A 8 -14.03 -11.46 20.87
CA ILE A 8 -12.82 -10.94 20.22
C ILE A 8 -13.13 -10.47 18.80
N LEU A 9 -13.85 -11.28 18.02
CA LEU A 9 -14.24 -10.91 16.65
C LEU A 9 -15.16 -9.68 16.64
N LEU A 10 -16.01 -9.52 17.66
CA LEU A 10 -16.83 -8.31 17.83
C LEU A 10 -15.98 -7.08 18.14
N ASP A 11 -14.89 -7.24 18.89
CA ASP A 11 -13.96 -6.17 19.20
C ASP A 11 -13.13 -5.81 17.97
N ASP A 12 -12.63 -6.79 17.22
CA ASP A 12 -11.96 -6.60 15.91
C ASP A 12 -12.89 -5.84 14.93
N PHE A 13 -14.18 -6.21 14.90
CA PHE A 13 -15.17 -5.50 14.09
C PHE A 13 -15.41 -4.06 14.55
N LYS A 14 -15.51 -3.81 15.86
CA LYS A 14 -15.64 -2.44 16.37
C LYS A 14 -14.41 -1.60 16.00
N ASP A 15 -13.22 -2.19 16.06
CA ASP A 15 -11.98 -1.50 15.72
C ASP A 15 -11.92 -1.21 14.22
N ALA A 16 -12.28 -2.16 13.36
CA ALA A 16 -12.43 -1.93 11.92
C ALA A 16 -13.46 -0.83 11.60
N VAL A 17 -14.60 -0.80 12.30
CA VAL A 17 -15.58 0.29 12.14
C VAL A 17 -15.00 1.63 12.60
N LYS A 18 -14.32 1.68 13.75
CA LYS A 18 -13.67 2.91 14.25
C LYS A 18 -12.64 3.43 13.26
N ASP A 19 -11.88 2.54 12.63
CA ASP A 19 -10.90 2.90 11.61
C ASP A 19 -11.59 3.52 10.38
N LEU A 20 -12.79 3.07 10.00
CA LEU A 20 -13.53 3.69 8.89
C LEU A 20 -14.23 5.01 9.26
N ILE A 21 -14.46 5.33 10.54
CA ILE A 21 -15.18 6.54 10.96
C ILE A 21 -14.59 7.84 10.37
N PRO A 22 -13.28 8.12 10.43
CA PRO A 22 -12.71 9.33 9.84
C PRO A 22 -13.04 9.51 8.36
N ILE A 23 -13.04 8.41 7.59
CA ILE A 23 -13.36 8.40 6.16
C ILE A 23 -14.85 8.71 5.98
N ILE A 24 -15.72 8.01 6.71
CA ILE A 24 -17.18 8.19 6.67
C ILE A 24 -17.54 9.64 7.02
N LEU A 25 -16.88 10.24 8.02
CA LEU A 25 -17.12 11.63 8.42
C LEU A 25 -16.80 12.62 7.31
N VAL A 26 -15.64 12.49 6.66
CA VAL A 26 -15.28 13.37 5.53
C VAL A 26 -16.25 13.19 4.38
N VAL A 27 -16.53 11.95 3.97
CA VAL A 27 -17.47 11.65 2.89
C VAL A 27 -18.85 12.22 3.18
N THR A 28 -19.39 11.98 4.38
CA THR A 28 -20.71 12.46 4.79
C THR A 28 -20.76 13.99 4.84
N PHE A 29 -19.69 14.63 5.35
CA PHE A 29 -19.59 16.09 5.38
C PHE A 29 -19.63 16.68 3.97
N PHE A 30 -18.86 16.13 3.02
CA PHE A 30 -18.89 16.61 1.64
C PHE A 30 -20.23 16.37 0.96
N GLN A 31 -20.80 15.17 1.07
CA GLN A 31 -22.10 14.85 0.48
C GLN A 31 -23.22 15.75 1.02
N THR A 32 -23.28 15.96 2.35
CA THR A 32 -24.39 16.70 2.98
C THR A 32 -24.21 18.21 3.02
N ALA A 33 -23.02 18.71 3.37
CA ALA A 33 -22.79 20.14 3.59
C ALA A 33 -22.31 20.87 2.33
N VAL A 34 -21.48 20.21 1.51
CA VAL A 34 -20.79 20.82 0.36
C VAL A 34 -21.56 20.57 -0.94
N ILE A 35 -21.71 19.31 -1.32
CA ILE A 35 -22.31 18.87 -2.59
C ILE A 35 -23.84 18.97 -2.51
N ARG A 36 -24.41 18.71 -1.32
CA ARG A 36 -25.86 18.73 -1.05
C ARG A 36 -26.65 17.76 -1.94
N SER A 37 -26.02 16.64 -2.26
CA SER A 37 -26.64 15.52 -2.99
C SER A 37 -26.51 14.25 -2.16
N ILE A 38 -27.44 13.32 -2.34
CA ILE A 38 -27.30 11.96 -1.84
C ILE A 38 -26.95 11.09 -3.04
N PRO A 39 -25.90 10.23 -2.96
CA PRO A 39 -25.61 9.29 -4.03
C PRO A 39 -26.81 8.36 -4.27
N ASP A 40 -27.18 8.14 -5.54
CA ASP A 40 -28.28 7.24 -5.90
C ASP A 40 -28.06 5.81 -5.37
N ASN A 41 -26.79 5.44 -5.18
CA ASN A 41 -26.33 4.10 -4.78
C ASN A 41 -26.13 3.99 -3.25
N LEU A 42 -26.74 4.88 -2.45
CA LEU A 42 -26.45 4.98 -1.02
C LEU A 42 -26.58 3.64 -0.26
N THR A 43 -27.58 2.83 -0.61
CA THR A 43 -27.77 1.51 -0.01
C THR A 43 -26.59 0.58 -0.29
N SER A 44 -26.15 0.50 -1.56
CA SER A 44 -24.97 -0.28 -1.97
C SER A 44 -23.72 0.21 -1.25
N ILE A 45 -23.54 1.52 -1.14
CA ILE A 45 -22.39 2.14 -0.45
C ILE A 45 -22.36 1.75 1.03
N ILE A 46 -23.49 1.86 1.74
CA ILE A 46 -23.58 1.52 3.16
C ILE A 46 -23.36 0.02 3.36
N THR A 47 -23.96 -0.84 2.53
CA THR A 47 -23.74 -2.29 2.61
C THR A 47 -22.28 -2.64 2.30
N GLY A 48 -21.69 -2.00 1.28
CA GLY A 48 -20.29 -2.15 0.92
C GLY A 48 -19.37 -1.78 2.08
N LEU A 49 -19.56 -0.62 2.70
CA LEU A 49 -18.78 -0.19 3.87
C LEU A 49 -18.91 -1.14 5.08
N LEU A 50 -20.10 -1.69 5.33
CA LEU A 50 -20.29 -2.70 6.38
C LEU A 50 -19.55 -3.99 6.04
N ILE A 51 -19.61 -4.43 4.78
CA ILE A 51 -18.90 -5.60 4.29
C ILE A 51 -17.38 -5.37 4.37
N VAL A 52 -16.86 -4.18 4.04
CA VAL A 52 -15.45 -3.80 4.22
C VAL A 52 -15.05 -3.94 5.69
N ALA A 53 -15.85 -3.42 6.63
CA ALA A 53 -15.56 -3.52 8.06
C ALA A 53 -15.51 -4.97 8.55
N ILE A 54 -16.46 -5.81 8.12
CA ILE A 54 -16.48 -7.25 8.45
C ILE A 54 -15.26 -7.94 7.81
N GLY A 55 -15.01 -7.70 6.53
CA GLY A 55 -13.91 -8.29 5.78
C GLY A 55 -12.56 -7.95 6.40
N LEU A 56 -12.34 -6.68 6.73
CA LEU A 56 -11.11 -6.21 7.37
C LEU A 56 -10.91 -6.86 8.74
N ALA A 57 -11.96 -6.94 9.57
CA ALA A 57 -11.88 -7.59 10.89
C ALA A 57 -11.52 -9.08 10.78
N LEU A 58 -12.20 -9.82 9.90
CA LEU A 58 -11.90 -11.24 9.65
C LEU A 58 -10.49 -11.44 9.09
N PHE A 59 -10.09 -10.58 8.16
CA PHE A 59 -8.80 -10.65 7.49
C PHE A 59 -7.65 -10.41 8.47
N ILE A 60 -7.67 -9.29 9.20
CA ILE A 60 -6.65 -8.97 10.23
C ILE A 60 -6.59 -10.10 11.26
N ARG A 61 -7.74 -10.55 11.76
CA ARG A 61 -7.79 -11.65 12.72
C ARG A 61 -7.22 -12.95 12.17
N GLY A 62 -7.50 -13.23 10.91
CA GLY A 62 -6.96 -14.37 10.19
C GLY A 62 -5.43 -14.32 10.10
N LEU A 63 -4.87 -13.14 9.81
CA LEU A 63 -3.42 -12.94 9.73
C LEU A 63 -2.75 -13.16 11.10
N GLU A 64 -3.31 -12.61 12.17
CA GLU A 64 -2.80 -12.77 13.54
C GLU A 64 -2.79 -14.23 14.01
N LEU A 65 -3.82 -15.00 13.67
CA LEU A 65 -3.93 -16.41 14.06
C LEU A 65 -3.15 -17.34 13.13
N GLY A 66 -3.01 -16.98 11.86
CA GLY A 66 -2.47 -17.81 10.79
C GLY A 66 -1.05 -17.45 10.40
N ILE A 67 -0.90 -16.34 9.68
CA ILE A 67 0.31 -16.02 8.91
C ILE A 67 1.41 -15.40 9.78
N PHE A 68 1.07 -14.41 10.63
CA PHE A 68 2.06 -13.66 11.41
C PHE A 68 2.89 -14.52 12.37
N PRO A 69 2.29 -15.43 13.18
CA PRO A 69 3.07 -16.23 14.12
C PRO A 69 4.10 -17.12 13.43
N ILE A 70 3.76 -17.65 12.25
CA ILE A 70 4.67 -18.49 11.48
C ILE A 70 5.78 -17.61 10.90
N GLY A 71 5.42 -16.51 10.26
CA GLY A 71 6.33 -15.54 9.68
C GLY A 71 7.39 -15.01 10.64
N GLU A 72 6.95 -14.52 11.81
CA GLU A 72 7.85 -14.03 12.86
C GLU A 72 8.77 -15.14 13.38
N SER A 73 8.23 -16.34 13.60
CA SER A 73 9.02 -17.47 14.04
C SER A 73 10.07 -17.88 13.01
N LEU A 74 9.73 -17.86 11.71
CA LEU A 74 10.65 -18.15 10.61
C LEU A 74 11.79 -17.13 10.60
N ALA A 75 11.49 -15.83 10.70
CA ALA A 75 12.49 -14.77 10.74
C ALA A 75 13.50 -14.96 11.88
N ILE A 76 13.02 -15.22 13.10
CA ILE A 76 13.88 -15.49 14.27
C ILE A 76 14.71 -16.77 14.08
N ASN A 77 14.11 -17.83 13.54
CA ASN A 77 14.81 -19.09 13.33
C ASN A 77 15.90 -18.96 12.25
N PHE A 78 15.68 -18.18 11.18
CA PHE A 78 16.71 -17.93 10.17
C PHE A 78 17.86 -17.08 10.71
N ALA A 79 17.55 -16.07 11.53
CA ALA A 79 18.57 -15.30 12.23
C ALA A 79 19.48 -16.19 13.09
N LYS A 80 18.90 -17.21 13.76
CA LYS A 80 19.66 -18.19 14.57
C LYS A 80 20.38 -19.26 13.74
N LYS A 81 19.80 -19.70 12.62
CA LYS A 81 20.37 -20.76 11.77
C LYS A 81 21.66 -20.32 11.07
N GLY A 82 21.83 -19.02 10.84
CA GLY A 82 23.07 -18.43 10.33
C GLY A 82 23.39 -18.73 8.86
N SER A 83 22.47 -19.36 8.12
CA SER A 83 22.69 -19.64 6.69
C SER A 83 22.30 -18.45 5.83
N PHE A 84 23.31 -17.79 5.27
CA PHE A 84 23.18 -16.65 4.37
C PHE A 84 22.26 -16.93 3.17
N PHE A 85 22.50 -18.02 2.45
CA PHE A 85 21.73 -18.38 1.26
C PHE A 85 20.23 -18.58 1.56
N TRP A 86 19.91 -19.37 2.58
CA TRP A 86 18.51 -19.66 2.92
C TRP A 86 17.77 -18.43 3.45
N LEU A 87 18.47 -17.55 4.17
CA LEU A 87 17.89 -16.28 4.62
C LEU A 87 17.56 -15.36 3.43
N LEU A 88 18.48 -15.22 2.46
CA LEU A 88 18.23 -14.40 1.28
C LEU A 88 17.13 -14.98 0.38
N LEU A 89 17.12 -16.30 0.20
CA LEU A 89 16.06 -16.98 -0.56
C LEU A 89 14.70 -16.84 0.14
N PHE A 90 14.66 -16.96 1.47
CA PHE A 90 13.45 -16.71 2.24
C PHE A 90 12.96 -15.28 2.06
N ALA A 91 13.85 -14.28 2.18
CA ALA A 91 13.54 -12.88 1.93
C ALA A 91 12.99 -12.63 0.51
N PHE A 92 13.60 -13.23 -0.52
CA PHE A 92 13.12 -13.09 -1.89
C PHE A 92 11.72 -13.66 -2.06
N THR A 93 11.56 -14.92 -1.67
CA THR A 93 10.32 -15.68 -1.91
C THR A 93 9.16 -15.15 -1.09
N ILE A 94 9.40 -14.70 0.15
CA ILE A 94 8.34 -14.13 0.98
C ILE A 94 7.89 -12.78 0.45
N GLY A 95 8.83 -11.92 0.01
CA GLY A 95 8.52 -10.66 -0.65
C GLY A 95 7.71 -10.86 -1.93
N PHE A 96 8.17 -11.77 -2.79
CA PHE A 96 7.46 -12.14 -4.00
C PHE A 96 6.04 -12.63 -3.72
N ALA A 97 5.90 -13.58 -2.78
CA ALA A 97 4.64 -14.24 -2.50
C ALA A 97 3.61 -13.33 -1.83
N THR A 98 4.03 -12.44 -0.93
CA THR A 98 3.09 -11.48 -0.31
C THR A 98 2.67 -10.39 -1.29
N THR A 99 3.56 -9.96 -2.18
CA THR A 99 3.23 -8.94 -3.19
C THR A 99 2.34 -9.47 -4.32
N ILE A 100 2.57 -10.68 -4.85
CA ILE A 100 1.70 -11.21 -5.91
C ILE A 100 0.26 -11.47 -5.43
N ALA A 101 0.12 -11.76 -4.13
CA ALA A 101 -1.13 -11.97 -3.43
C ALA A 101 -1.81 -10.65 -3.00
N GLU A 102 -1.22 -9.49 -3.34
CA GLU A 102 -1.66 -8.23 -2.78
C GLU A 102 -2.96 -7.73 -3.43
N PRO A 103 -4.06 -7.55 -2.66
CA PRO A 103 -5.37 -7.19 -3.23
C PRO A 103 -5.34 -5.82 -3.89
N ALA A 104 -4.65 -4.85 -3.28
CA ALA A 104 -4.52 -3.52 -3.85
C ALA A 104 -3.76 -3.55 -5.18
N LEU A 105 -2.74 -4.41 -5.31
CA LEU A 105 -1.98 -4.58 -6.55
C LEU A 105 -2.82 -5.25 -7.64
N ILE A 106 -3.64 -6.24 -7.27
CA ILE A 106 -4.58 -6.89 -8.19
C ILE A 106 -5.52 -5.84 -8.79
N ALA A 107 -6.20 -5.07 -7.95
CA ALA A 107 -7.15 -4.05 -8.40
C ALA A 107 -6.49 -2.99 -9.31
N ILE A 108 -5.30 -2.51 -8.95
CA ILE A 108 -4.56 -1.52 -9.76
C ILE A 108 -4.12 -2.12 -11.10
N ALA A 109 -3.67 -3.37 -11.12
CA ALA A 109 -3.25 -4.04 -12.33
C ALA A 109 -4.43 -4.29 -13.29
N ASP A 110 -5.59 -4.68 -12.77
CA ASP A 110 -6.80 -4.89 -13.55
C ASP A 110 -7.32 -3.55 -14.12
N LYS A 111 -7.32 -2.47 -13.32
CA LYS A 111 -7.66 -1.12 -13.80
C LYS A 111 -6.68 -0.64 -14.88
N ALA A 112 -5.37 -0.85 -14.68
CA ALA A 112 -4.37 -0.50 -15.67
C ALA A 112 -4.53 -1.28 -16.98
N ALA A 113 -4.84 -2.58 -16.91
CA ALA A 113 -5.13 -3.39 -18.09
C ALA A 113 -6.38 -2.89 -18.84
N ALA A 114 -7.45 -2.58 -18.10
CA ALA A 114 -8.71 -2.08 -18.67
C ALA A 114 -8.55 -0.74 -19.40
N ILE A 115 -7.76 0.19 -18.86
CA ILE A 115 -7.60 1.53 -19.44
C ILE A 115 -6.41 1.66 -20.40
N SER A 116 -5.62 0.61 -20.60
CA SER A 116 -4.47 0.59 -21.51
C SER A 116 -4.74 -0.05 -22.88
N ASN A 117 -6.02 -0.29 -23.21
CA ASN A 117 -6.43 -0.94 -24.46
C ASN A 117 -5.72 -2.29 -24.70
N GLY A 118 -5.46 -3.04 -23.62
CA GLY A 118 -4.80 -4.35 -23.68
C GLY A 118 -3.28 -4.31 -23.86
N LYS A 119 -2.62 -3.14 -23.83
CA LYS A 119 -1.15 -3.07 -23.84
C LYS A 119 -0.54 -3.59 -22.54
N ILE A 120 -1.15 -3.24 -21.40
CA ILE A 120 -0.68 -3.68 -20.09
C ILE A 120 -1.42 -4.97 -19.72
N ASP A 121 -0.67 -6.06 -19.59
CA ASP A 121 -1.21 -7.29 -19.02
C ASP A 121 -1.15 -7.24 -17.48
N ALA A 122 -2.29 -7.48 -16.83
CA ALA A 122 -2.41 -7.41 -15.37
C ALA A 122 -1.52 -8.45 -14.65
N ILE A 123 -1.39 -9.66 -15.20
CA ILE A 123 -0.61 -10.74 -14.60
C ILE A 123 0.89 -10.45 -14.73
N LEU A 124 1.35 -10.01 -15.91
CA LEU A 124 2.74 -9.64 -16.14
C LEU A 124 3.16 -8.43 -15.30
N LEU A 125 2.27 -7.44 -15.14
CA LEU A 125 2.52 -6.32 -14.24
C LEU A 125 2.67 -6.80 -12.79
N ARG A 126 1.73 -7.64 -12.30
CA ARG A 126 1.80 -8.24 -10.96
C ARG A 126 3.08 -9.04 -10.73
N LEU A 127 3.47 -9.87 -11.69
CA LEU A 127 4.71 -10.66 -11.62
C LEU A 127 5.96 -9.78 -11.60
N THR A 128 5.98 -8.71 -12.41
CA THR A 128 7.06 -7.74 -12.45
C THR A 128 7.22 -7.04 -11.10
N VAL A 129 6.11 -6.57 -10.53
CA VAL A 129 6.10 -5.91 -9.22
C VAL A 129 6.51 -6.90 -8.12
N ALA A 130 5.96 -8.11 -8.10
CA ALA A 130 6.33 -9.14 -7.12
C ALA A 130 7.82 -9.53 -7.19
N ALA A 131 8.37 -9.71 -8.39
CA ALA A 131 9.80 -9.98 -8.59
C ALA A 131 10.68 -8.85 -8.06
N SER A 132 10.26 -7.60 -8.31
CA SER A 132 10.97 -6.42 -7.82
C SER A 132 10.97 -6.32 -6.29
N VAL A 133 9.85 -6.62 -5.62
CA VAL A 133 9.76 -6.59 -4.14
C VAL A 133 10.58 -7.73 -3.53
N GLY A 134 10.53 -8.93 -4.11
CA GLY A 134 11.39 -10.04 -3.70
C GLY A 134 12.87 -9.63 -3.75
N PHE A 135 13.31 -9.06 -4.87
CA PHE A 135 14.68 -8.54 -5.01
C PHE A 135 14.99 -7.43 -3.99
N ALA A 136 14.06 -6.51 -3.77
CA ALA A 136 14.20 -5.40 -2.85
C ALA A 136 14.42 -5.85 -1.40
N ILE A 137 13.61 -6.80 -0.92
CA ILE A 137 13.71 -7.33 0.43
C ILE A 137 15.01 -8.13 0.58
N THR A 138 15.42 -8.89 -0.45
CA THR A 138 16.74 -9.55 -0.46
C THR A 138 17.88 -8.55 -0.34
N LEU A 139 17.85 -7.46 -1.11
CA LEU A 139 18.85 -6.39 -1.05
C LEU A 139 18.84 -5.69 0.32
N GLY A 140 17.66 -5.47 0.90
CA GLY A 140 17.52 -4.91 2.23
C GLY A 140 18.06 -5.83 3.33
N VAL A 141 17.80 -7.14 3.26
CA VAL A 141 18.40 -8.12 4.19
C VAL A 141 19.92 -8.16 4.02
N PHE A 142 20.41 -8.15 2.78
CA PHE A 142 21.84 -8.07 2.50
C PHE A 142 22.48 -6.82 3.12
N ARG A 143 21.81 -5.66 3.03
CA ARG A 143 22.22 -4.41 3.70
C ARG A 143 22.37 -4.60 5.21
N ILE A 144 21.39 -5.22 5.88
CA ILE A 144 21.42 -5.43 7.34
C ILE A 144 22.61 -6.33 7.73
N LEU A 145 22.87 -7.37 6.95
CA LEU A 145 23.98 -8.29 7.19
C LEU A 145 25.33 -7.56 7.07
N ARG A 146 25.51 -6.79 5.98
CA ARG A 146 26.74 -6.03 5.73
C ARG A 146 26.90 -4.83 6.67
N GLY A 147 25.81 -4.22 7.10
CA GLY A 147 25.80 -3.05 7.97
C GLY A 147 25.91 -1.73 7.24
N ASP A 148 25.51 -1.71 5.99
CA ASP A 148 25.65 -0.52 5.16
C ASP A 148 24.51 0.47 5.50
N PRO A 149 24.79 1.79 5.56
CA PRO A 149 23.76 2.79 5.77
C PRO A 149 22.70 2.78 4.66
N ILE A 150 21.42 2.89 5.03
CA ILE A 150 20.30 2.92 4.08
C ILE A 150 20.42 4.00 3.00
N GLN A 151 20.97 5.16 3.39
CA GLN A 151 20.99 6.39 2.60
C GLN A 151 21.59 6.16 1.21
N TYR A 152 22.70 5.40 1.13
CA TYR A 152 23.38 5.16 -0.14
C TYR A 152 22.50 4.41 -1.13
N TYR A 153 21.79 3.38 -0.68
CA TYR A 153 20.92 2.59 -1.55
C TYR A 153 19.70 3.37 -1.99
N ILE A 154 19.07 4.12 -1.07
CA ILE A 154 17.86 4.88 -1.37
C ILE A 154 18.18 6.05 -2.30
N ILE A 155 19.26 6.79 -2.06
CA ILE A 155 19.69 7.89 -2.94
C ILE A 155 20.04 7.33 -4.33
N THR A 156 20.82 6.25 -4.41
CA THR A 156 21.15 5.60 -5.69
C THR A 156 19.90 5.12 -6.41
N GLY A 157 18.97 4.52 -5.67
CA GLY A 157 17.69 4.05 -6.19
C GLY A 157 16.84 5.18 -6.76
N TYR A 158 16.69 6.31 -6.06
CA TYR A 158 15.91 7.44 -6.59
C TYR A 158 16.57 8.13 -7.77
N ILE A 159 17.92 8.24 -7.79
CA ILE A 159 18.63 8.72 -8.97
C ILE A 159 18.34 7.81 -10.16
N LEU A 160 18.36 6.49 -9.96
CA LEU A 160 18.05 5.51 -11.00
C LEU A 160 16.60 5.63 -11.48
N VAL A 161 15.65 5.73 -10.55
CA VAL A 161 14.22 5.94 -10.86
C VAL A 161 14.05 7.18 -11.75
N VAL A 162 14.56 8.33 -11.32
CA VAL A 162 14.47 9.60 -12.07
C VAL A 162 15.14 9.50 -13.43
N THR A 163 16.30 8.85 -13.51
CA THR A 163 17.03 8.67 -14.78
C THR A 163 16.20 7.87 -15.77
N ILE A 164 15.59 6.76 -15.33
CA ILE A 164 14.76 5.91 -16.18
C ILE A 164 13.47 6.63 -16.61
N THR A 165 12.93 7.51 -15.78
CA THR A 165 11.71 8.26 -16.08
C THR A 165 11.81 9.10 -17.35
N PHE A 166 12.99 9.64 -17.66
CA PHE A 166 13.22 10.37 -18.91
C PHE A 166 13.13 9.48 -20.18
N PHE A 167 13.21 8.17 -20.01
CA PHE A 167 13.12 7.19 -21.10
C PHE A 167 11.81 6.40 -21.09
N ALA A 168 10.98 6.55 -20.05
CA ALA A 168 9.75 5.80 -19.87
C ALA A 168 8.57 6.41 -20.66
N PRO A 169 7.68 5.59 -21.25
CA PRO A 169 6.43 6.06 -21.85
C PRO A 169 5.55 6.78 -20.83
N HIS A 170 4.90 7.86 -21.23
CA HIS A 170 4.12 8.73 -20.32
C HIS A 170 2.96 7.99 -19.65
N GLU A 171 2.39 7.02 -20.34
CA GLU A 171 1.31 6.13 -19.91
C GLU A 171 1.73 5.23 -18.73
N ILE A 172 3.02 4.93 -18.59
CA ILE A 172 3.53 4.04 -17.54
C ILE A 172 4.07 4.82 -16.34
N ILE A 173 4.52 6.07 -16.53
CA ILE A 173 5.20 6.82 -15.46
C ILE A 173 4.34 6.88 -14.20
N GLY A 174 3.08 7.30 -14.31
CA GLY A 174 2.16 7.38 -13.16
C GLY A 174 1.95 6.02 -12.50
N LEU A 175 1.67 4.99 -13.31
CA LEU A 175 1.45 3.62 -12.83
C LEU A 175 2.69 3.03 -12.14
N ALA A 176 3.89 3.32 -12.64
CA ALA A 176 5.13 2.81 -12.07
C ALA A 176 5.41 3.41 -10.69
N TYR A 177 5.16 4.71 -10.53
CA TYR A 177 5.29 5.37 -9.24
C TYR A 177 4.25 4.88 -8.23
N ASP A 178 3.00 4.71 -8.66
CA ASP A 178 1.94 4.18 -7.81
C ASP A 178 2.23 2.72 -7.41
N SER A 179 2.73 1.89 -8.33
CA SER A 179 3.11 0.50 -8.06
C SER A 179 4.11 0.38 -6.91
N GLY A 180 4.97 1.39 -6.68
CA GLY A 180 5.83 1.43 -5.51
C GLY A 180 5.06 1.51 -4.19
N GLY A 181 4.06 2.39 -4.12
CA GLY A 181 3.21 2.54 -2.94
C GLY A 181 2.26 1.35 -2.73
N VAL A 182 1.80 0.71 -3.80
CA VAL A 182 0.79 -0.38 -3.71
C VAL A 182 1.34 -1.67 -3.09
N THR A 183 2.67 -1.83 -3.00
CA THR A 183 3.31 -3.08 -2.53
C THR A 183 3.34 -3.28 -1.01
N THR A 184 2.95 -2.26 -0.24
CA THR A 184 3.11 -2.21 1.22
C THR A 184 1.82 -2.56 1.94
N SER A 185 1.55 -3.86 2.01
CA SER A 185 0.28 -4.34 2.52
C SER A 185 0.23 -4.60 4.01
N THR A 186 -0.99 -4.76 4.52
CA THR A 186 -1.24 -5.19 5.91
C THR A 186 -0.56 -6.52 6.24
N VAL A 187 -0.29 -7.38 5.24
CA VAL A 187 0.47 -8.62 5.41
C VAL A 187 1.97 -8.36 5.37
N THR A 188 2.44 -7.65 4.33
CA THR A 188 3.87 -7.48 4.04
C THR A 188 4.54 -6.60 5.09
N VAL A 189 3.91 -5.51 5.51
CA VAL A 189 4.50 -4.51 6.40
C VAL A 189 4.89 -5.11 7.77
N PRO A 190 4.01 -5.76 8.54
CA PRO A 190 4.39 -6.33 9.83
C PRO A 190 5.45 -7.41 9.70
N LEU A 191 5.34 -8.26 8.67
CA LEU A 191 6.24 -9.37 8.44
C LEU A 191 7.66 -8.91 8.06
N VAL A 192 7.77 -7.97 7.12
CA VAL A 192 9.04 -7.42 6.66
C VAL A 192 9.68 -6.57 7.77
N THR A 193 8.88 -5.81 8.51
CA THR A 193 9.34 -5.08 9.70
C THR A 193 9.87 -6.04 10.77
N ALA A 194 9.15 -7.13 11.06
CA ALA A 194 9.58 -8.15 12.01
C ALA A 194 10.86 -8.86 11.55
N LEU A 195 11.00 -9.13 10.25
CA LEU A 195 12.22 -9.69 9.66
C LEU A 195 13.41 -8.74 9.86
N GLY A 196 13.25 -7.45 9.53
CA GLY A 196 14.31 -6.45 9.67
C GLY A 196 14.73 -6.22 11.12
N ILE A 197 13.77 -5.92 12.00
CA ILE A 197 14.01 -5.72 13.43
C ILE A 197 14.56 -7.01 14.07
N GLY A 198 14.02 -8.18 13.70
CA GLY A 198 14.45 -9.48 14.23
C GLY A 198 15.90 -9.82 13.84
N LEU A 199 16.29 -9.56 12.59
CA LEU A 199 17.67 -9.71 12.11
C LEU A 199 18.61 -8.73 12.81
N ALA A 200 18.26 -7.44 12.84
CA ALA A 200 19.07 -6.42 13.50
C ALA A 200 19.22 -6.67 15.01
N SER A 201 18.22 -7.24 15.68
CA SER A 201 18.29 -7.59 17.10
C SER A 201 19.13 -8.84 17.37
N SER A 202 19.27 -9.73 16.38
CA SER A 202 19.99 -11.00 16.52
C SER A 202 21.47 -10.90 16.12
N ILE A 203 21.88 -9.83 15.42
CA ILE A 203 23.25 -9.63 14.94
C ILE A 203 23.98 -8.67 15.89
N LYS A 204 25.11 -9.12 16.44
CA LYS A 204 25.93 -8.32 17.36
C LYS A 204 26.44 -7.04 16.66
N GLY A 205 26.25 -5.89 17.30
CA GLY A 205 26.71 -4.59 16.79
C GLY A 205 25.70 -3.87 15.88
N ARG A 206 24.52 -4.44 15.64
CA ARG A 206 23.42 -3.78 14.93
C ARG A 206 22.50 -3.04 15.88
N ASN A 207 21.91 -1.96 15.39
CA ASN A 207 20.90 -1.17 16.08
C ASN A 207 19.54 -1.41 15.42
N PRO A 208 18.56 -2.01 16.12
CA PRO A 208 17.26 -2.31 15.53
C PRO A 208 16.49 -1.11 14.94
N VAL A 209 16.67 0.12 15.47
CA VAL A 209 16.06 1.33 14.91
C VAL A 209 16.69 1.73 13.58
N ILE A 210 18.02 1.71 13.53
CA ILE A 210 18.79 2.24 12.39
C ILE A 210 18.91 1.19 11.28
N ASP A 211 19.20 -0.05 11.68
CA ASP A 211 19.45 -1.16 10.76
C ASP A 211 18.18 -1.95 10.45
N GLY A 212 17.26 -2.10 11.40
CA GLY A 212 16.08 -2.96 11.25
C GLY A 212 14.96 -2.38 10.40
N PHE A 213 14.78 -1.05 10.43
CA PHE A 213 13.87 -0.32 9.53
C PHE A 213 14.55 -0.03 8.17
N GLY A 214 13.74 0.29 7.17
CA GLY A 214 14.16 0.62 5.81
C GLY A 214 13.98 -0.50 4.79
N LEU A 215 13.45 -1.66 5.20
CA LEU A 215 13.17 -2.76 4.28
C LEU A 215 11.95 -2.45 3.41
N ILE A 216 10.96 -1.76 3.97
CA ILE A 216 9.74 -1.37 3.25
C ILE A 216 10.07 -0.28 2.24
N ALA A 217 10.97 0.64 2.58
CA ALA A 217 11.51 1.62 1.65
C ALA A 217 12.05 1.00 0.35
N PHE A 218 12.80 -0.11 0.46
CA PHE A 218 13.27 -0.84 -0.72
C PHE A 218 12.12 -1.48 -1.49
N ALA A 219 11.18 -2.11 -0.77
CA ALA A 219 10.01 -2.73 -1.35
C ALA A 219 9.16 -1.72 -2.14
N SER A 220 9.13 -0.44 -1.74
CA SER A 220 8.44 0.61 -2.50
C SER A 220 9.28 1.21 -3.63
N LEU A 221 10.59 1.34 -3.46
CA LEU A 221 11.46 1.98 -4.47
C LEU A 221 11.69 1.09 -5.70
N THR A 222 11.92 -0.21 -5.49
CA THR A 222 12.33 -1.12 -6.56
C THR A 222 11.24 -1.39 -7.62
N PRO A 223 9.94 -1.51 -7.26
CA PRO A 223 8.87 -1.60 -8.24
C PRO A 223 8.84 -0.42 -9.21
N MET A 224 9.14 0.79 -8.75
CA MET A 224 9.18 1.97 -9.63
C MET A 224 10.18 1.77 -10.77
N ILE A 225 11.33 1.15 -10.49
CA ILE A 225 12.35 0.85 -11.51
C ILE A 225 11.84 -0.24 -12.46
N PHE A 226 11.36 -1.36 -11.91
CA PHE A 226 10.97 -2.53 -12.69
C PHE A 226 9.76 -2.26 -13.57
N VAL A 227 8.76 -1.53 -13.07
CA VAL A 227 7.56 -1.19 -13.84
C VAL A 227 7.87 -0.19 -14.95
N GLN A 228 8.78 0.77 -14.74
CA GLN A 228 9.24 1.64 -15.83
C GLN A 228 9.96 0.85 -16.92
N LEU A 229 10.83 -0.09 -16.56
CA LEU A 229 11.50 -0.96 -17.53
C LEU A 229 10.51 -1.87 -18.27
N TYR A 230 9.51 -2.40 -17.56
CA TYR A 230 8.40 -3.12 -18.16
C TYR A 230 7.62 -2.26 -19.14
N GLY A 231 7.31 -1.00 -18.79
CA GLY A 231 6.66 -0.06 -19.68
C GLY A 231 7.45 0.22 -20.94
N ILE A 232 8.75 0.49 -20.81
CA ILE A 232 9.66 0.66 -21.95
C ILE A 232 9.60 -0.57 -22.84
N PHE A 233 9.63 -1.77 -22.26
CA PHE A 233 9.56 -3.01 -23.03
C PHE A 233 8.22 -3.19 -23.75
N VAL A 234 7.11 -3.00 -23.04
CA VAL A 234 5.76 -3.21 -23.59
C VAL A 234 5.48 -2.23 -24.72
N TYR A 235 5.72 -0.94 -24.52
CA TYR A 235 5.41 0.08 -25.52
C TYR A 235 6.42 0.15 -26.67
N ALA A 236 7.62 -0.41 -26.51
CA ALA A 236 8.60 -0.46 -27.60
C ALA A 236 8.50 -1.73 -28.47
N TYR A 237 8.09 -2.86 -27.90
CA TYR A 237 8.21 -4.17 -28.57
C TYR A 237 6.92 -4.94 -28.75
N LEU A 238 5.85 -4.68 -27.97
CA LEU A 238 4.57 -5.31 -28.26
C LEU A 238 3.84 -4.52 -29.35
N PRO A 239 3.32 -5.20 -30.39
CA PRO A 239 2.46 -4.56 -31.37
C PRO A 239 1.21 -4.01 -30.68
N ASP A 240 0.68 -2.89 -31.19
CA ASP A 240 -0.61 -2.38 -30.73
C ASP A 240 -1.65 -3.49 -30.84
N ALA A 241 -2.32 -3.80 -29.73
CA ALA A 241 -3.43 -4.74 -29.75
C ALA A 241 -4.47 -4.22 -30.75
N ALA A 242 -5.06 -5.11 -31.56
CA ALA A 242 -6.12 -4.73 -32.48
C ALA A 242 -7.21 -3.98 -31.71
N GLU A 243 -7.65 -2.84 -32.25
CA GLU A 243 -8.69 -1.98 -31.68
C GLU A 243 -10.01 -2.75 -31.55
N ASN A 244 -10.17 -3.53 -30.48
CA ASN A 244 -11.47 -3.85 -29.95
C ASN A 244 -11.85 -2.66 -29.07
N PHE A 245 -12.51 -1.68 -29.69
CA PHE A 245 -13.17 -0.59 -28.97
C PHE A 245 -14.22 -1.18 -28.04
N ILE A 246 -13.84 -1.49 -26.81
CA ILE A 246 -14.80 -1.56 -25.72
C ILE A 246 -14.91 -0.11 -25.24
N SER A 247 -16.05 0.52 -25.47
CA SER A 247 -16.29 1.82 -24.85
C SER A 247 -16.17 1.61 -23.33
N ILE A 248 -15.44 2.48 -22.63
CA ILE A 248 -15.23 2.36 -21.18
C ILE A 248 -16.60 2.35 -20.45
N GLY A 249 -17.61 2.98 -21.05
CA GLY A 249 -19.00 2.92 -20.60
C GLY A 249 -19.63 1.52 -20.64
N GLU A 250 -19.18 0.61 -21.50
CA GLU A 250 -19.61 -0.81 -21.53
C GLU A 250 -18.75 -1.70 -20.62
N ALA A 251 -17.43 -1.49 -20.56
CA ALA A 251 -16.54 -2.22 -19.63
C ALA A 251 -16.89 -1.97 -18.15
N VAL A 252 -17.42 -0.78 -17.85
CA VAL A 252 -17.92 -0.40 -16.52
C VAL A 252 -19.42 -0.69 -16.36
N LYS A 253 -20.24 -0.66 -17.43
CA LYS A 253 -21.66 -1.05 -17.33
C LYS A 253 -21.86 -2.53 -17.07
N GLU A 254 -20.98 -3.39 -17.56
CA GLU A 254 -21.00 -4.82 -17.24
C GLU A 254 -20.78 -5.06 -15.73
N THR A 255 -20.22 -4.08 -15.02
CA THR A 255 -20.07 -4.07 -13.55
C THR A 255 -21.22 -3.36 -12.81
N VAL A 256 -22.07 -2.58 -13.49
CA VAL A 256 -23.12 -1.75 -12.86
C VAL A 256 -24.51 -2.38 -12.93
N GLU A 257 -24.74 -3.40 -13.76
CA GLU A 257 -25.90 -4.29 -13.62
C GLU A 257 -25.69 -5.38 -12.54
N LEU A 258 -25.06 -5.04 -11.40
CA LEU A 258 -25.05 -5.88 -10.19
C LEU A 258 -26.38 -5.80 -9.40
N THR A 259 -27.50 -5.82 -10.13
CA THR A 259 -28.85 -6.07 -9.58
C THR A 259 -29.40 -7.44 -9.99
N SER A 260 -28.55 -8.39 -10.36
CA SER A 260 -28.92 -9.80 -10.48
C SER A 260 -28.13 -10.67 -9.51
N GLN A 261 -28.79 -11.03 -8.41
CA GLN A 261 -28.58 -12.19 -7.52
C GLN A 261 -27.13 -12.66 -7.28
N PHE A 262 -26.71 -12.64 -6.02
CA PHE A 262 -25.69 -13.52 -5.45
C PHE A 262 -25.86 -14.97 -5.95
N ASP A 263 -25.31 -15.31 -7.11
CA ASP A 263 -25.31 -16.67 -7.63
C ASP A 263 -24.29 -17.44 -6.78
N PRO A 264 -24.71 -18.52 -6.09
CA PRO A 264 -23.79 -19.35 -5.33
C PRO A 264 -22.59 -19.84 -6.17
N TRP A 265 -22.75 -19.95 -7.49
CA TRP A 265 -21.68 -20.37 -8.39
C TRP A 265 -20.61 -19.31 -8.59
N GLU A 266 -21.00 -18.04 -8.79
CA GLU A 266 -20.05 -16.92 -8.93
C GLU A 266 -19.27 -16.71 -7.63
N ILE A 267 -19.95 -16.71 -6.48
CA ILE A 267 -19.30 -16.62 -5.16
C ILE A 267 -18.27 -17.73 -4.97
N LEU A 268 -18.57 -18.95 -5.40
CA LEU A 268 -17.64 -20.07 -5.31
C LEU A 268 -16.41 -19.84 -6.20
N TRP A 269 -16.62 -19.31 -7.41
CA TRP A 269 -15.55 -19.01 -8.35
C TRP A 269 -14.63 -17.90 -7.83
N ASP A 270 -15.19 -16.82 -7.32
CA ASP A 270 -14.44 -15.72 -6.73
C ASP A 270 -13.66 -16.18 -5.49
N LEU A 271 -14.26 -17.06 -4.68
CA LEU A 271 -13.55 -17.68 -3.56
C LEU A 271 -12.36 -18.53 -4.05
N MET A 272 -12.48 -19.23 -5.17
CA MET A 272 -11.35 -19.97 -5.76
C MET A 272 -10.25 -19.03 -6.25
N ILE A 273 -10.60 -17.87 -6.79
CA ILE A 273 -9.64 -16.81 -7.18
C ILE A 273 -8.87 -16.34 -5.94
N VAL A 274 -9.58 -16.02 -4.84
CA VAL A 274 -8.94 -15.59 -3.59
C VAL A 274 -8.04 -16.68 -3.00
N ILE A 275 -8.47 -17.95 -3.04
CA ILE A 275 -7.62 -19.08 -2.62
C ILE A 275 -6.35 -19.15 -3.47
N ARG A 276 -6.48 -19.05 -4.79
CA ARG A 276 -5.34 -19.04 -5.71
C ARG A 276 -4.40 -17.88 -5.39
N ASP A 277 -4.92 -16.70 -5.08
CA ASP A 277 -4.11 -15.52 -4.78
C ASP A 277 -3.38 -15.62 -3.42
N VAL A 278 -3.96 -16.29 -2.41
CA VAL A 278 -3.31 -16.53 -1.10
C VAL A 278 -2.33 -17.73 -1.15
N THR A 279 -2.49 -18.65 -2.11
CA THR A 279 -1.69 -19.87 -2.24
C THR A 279 -0.18 -19.64 -2.26
N PRO A 280 0.39 -18.66 -3.00
CA PRO A 280 1.82 -18.37 -3.00
C PRO A 280 2.39 -18.13 -1.59
N ILE A 281 1.68 -17.38 -0.75
CA ILE A 281 2.11 -17.08 0.62
C ILE A 281 2.20 -18.38 1.43
N LEU A 282 1.14 -19.19 1.39
CA LEU A 282 1.08 -20.47 2.12
C LEU A 282 2.15 -21.44 1.62
N ALA A 283 2.36 -21.51 0.31
CA ALA A 283 3.36 -22.36 -0.31
C ALA A 283 4.77 -22.01 0.19
N VAL A 284 5.14 -20.73 0.19
CA VAL A 284 6.43 -20.27 0.72
C VAL A 284 6.57 -20.60 2.21
N ILE A 285 5.56 -20.27 3.01
CA ILE A 285 5.60 -20.50 4.47
C ILE A 285 5.77 -21.99 4.78
N PHE A 286 4.94 -22.86 4.20
CA PHE A 286 5.03 -24.30 4.45
C PHE A 286 6.30 -24.91 3.88
N PHE A 287 6.80 -24.43 2.73
CA PHE A 287 8.06 -24.88 2.18
C PHE A 287 9.22 -24.63 3.15
N PHE A 288 9.40 -23.38 3.62
CA PHE A 288 10.48 -23.06 4.53
C PHE A 288 10.32 -23.72 5.90
N GLN A 289 9.10 -23.77 6.42
CA GLN A 289 8.82 -24.36 7.72
C GLN A 289 9.11 -25.86 7.76
N TYR A 290 8.58 -26.63 6.80
CA TYR A 290 8.68 -28.09 6.81
C TYR A 290 9.96 -28.61 6.16
N LEU A 291 10.40 -28.06 5.01
CA LEU A 291 11.57 -28.58 4.31
C LEU A 291 12.88 -28.01 4.85
N ILE A 292 12.92 -26.71 5.17
CA ILE A 292 14.17 -26.00 5.48
C ILE A 292 14.43 -25.91 6.98
N ILE A 293 13.45 -25.46 7.77
CA ILE A 293 13.58 -25.36 9.24
C ILE A 293 13.32 -26.72 9.89
N ARG A 294 12.50 -27.58 9.26
CA ARG A 294 12.16 -28.92 9.74
C ARG A 294 11.59 -28.92 11.16
N LYS A 295 10.77 -27.91 11.47
CA LYS A 295 10.07 -27.81 12.75
C LYS A 295 8.56 -27.97 12.54
N PRO A 296 7.88 -28.79 13.36
CA PRO A 296 6.43 -28.85 13.32
C PRO A 296 5.85 -27.50 13.73
N ILE A 297 4.71 -27.16 13.12
CA ILE A 297 3.99 -25.94 13.45
C ILE A 297 3.18 -26.18 14.72
N ALA A 298 3.47 -25.42 15.76
CA ALA A 298 2.68 -25.46 16.99
C ALA A 298 1.29 -24.82 16.74
N GLY A 299 0.22 -25.47 17.23
CA GLY A 299 -1.13 -24.89 17.13
C GLY A 299 -1.74 -24.90 15.73
N LEU A 300 -1.48 -25.95 14.94
CA LEU A 300 -1.96 -26.11 13.55
C LEU A 300 -3.46 -25.82 13.37
N HIS A 301 -4.31 -26.20 14.34
CA HIS A 301 -5.74 -25.88 14.31
C HIS A 301 -5.99 -24.36 14.28
N LYS A 302 -5.26 -23.56 15.07
CA LYS A 302 -5.39 -22.09 15.07
C LYS A 302 -4.97 -21.50 13.74
N ILE A 303 -3.93 -22.07 13.14
CA ILE A 303 -3.40 -21.59 11.86
C ILE A 303 -4.35 -21.90 10.72
N ILE A 304 -4.93 -23.11 10.67
CA ILE A 304 -5.96 -23.43 9.68
C ILE A 304 -7.16 -22.49 9.85
N THR A 305 -7.62 -22.28 11.09
CA THR A 305 -8.69 -21.31 11.36
C THR A 305 -8.30 -19.91 10.89
N GLY A 306 -7.07 -19.47 11.15
CA GLY A 306 -6.54 -18.20 10.66
C GLY A 306 -6.57 -18.11 9.14
N ILE A 307 -6.09 -19.13 8.42
CA ILE A 307 -6.08 -19.17 6.95
C ILE A 307 -7.50 -19.09 6.39
N VAL A 308 -8.46 -19.82 6.96
CA VAL A 308 -9.87 -19.75 6.53
C VAL A 308 -10.42 -18.33 6.74
N LEU A 309 -10.12 -17.70 7.88
CA LEU A 309 -10.53 -16.32 8.16
C LEU A 309 -9.86 -15.31 7.20
N VAL A 310 -8.59 -15.52 6.82
CA VAL A 310 -7.90 -14.69 5.81
C VAL A 310 -8.64 -14.76 4.48
N ILE A 311 -8.97 -15.95 4.00
CA ILE A 311 -9.64 -16.14 2.69
C ILE A 311 -11.03 -15.50 2.71
N LEU A 312 -11.84 -15.79 3.73
CA LEU A 312 -13.19 -15.24 3.85
C LEU A 312 -13.19 -13.72 4.05
N GLY A 313 -12.26 -13.24 4.89
CA GLY A 313 -12.10 -11.81 5.17
C GLY A 313 -11.62 -11.05 3.94
N LEU A 314 -10.68 -11.61 3.18
CA LEU A 314 -10.17 -11.00 1.96
C LEU A 314 -11.25 -10.93 0.86
N TYR A 315 -12.00 -12.02 0.64
CA TYR A 315 -13.12 -12.01 -0.29
C TYR A 315 -14.17 -10.94 0.07
N ALA A 316 -14.61 -10.92 1.33
CA ALA A 316 -15.54 -9.90 1.81
C ALA A 316 -14.95 -8.49 1.66
N PHE A 317 -13.67 -8.29 1.97
CA PHE A 317 -13.02 -6.99 1.85
C PHE A 317 -13.02 -6.48 0.41
N ILE A 318 -12.61 -7.30 -0.57
CA ILE A 318 -12.61 -6.92 -1.99
C ILE A 318 -14.02 -6.58 -2.47
N LEU A 319 -15.00 -7.45 -2.17
CA LEU A 319 -16.40 -7.21 -2.53
C LEU A 319 -16.93 -5.90 -1.93
N GLY A 320 -16.60 -5.64 -0.67
CA GLY A 320 -16.98 -4.39 0.00
C GLY A 320 -16.34 -3.15 -0.61
N LEU A 321 -15.10 -3.24 -1.11
CA LEU A 321 -14.43 -2.13 -1.80
C LEU A 321 -15.15 -1.77 -3.10
N GLU A 322 -15.51 -2.78 -3.90
CA GLU A 322 -16.18 -2.61 -5.18
C GLU A 322 -17.60 -2.05 -5.04
N MET A 323 -18.35 -2.49 -4.03
CA MET A 323 -19.69 -1.97 -3.75
C MET A 323 -19.68 -0.61 -3.05
N GLY A 324 -18.64 -0.35 -2.24
CA GLY A 324 -18.57 0.77 -1.31
C GLY A 324 -17.59 1.86 -1.72
N LEU A 325 -16.29 1.63 -1.49
CA LEU A 325 -15.27 2.67 -1.55
C LEU A 325 -14.95 3.14 -2.98
N PHE A 326 -14.97 2.27 -3.99
CA PHE A 326 -14.75 2.67 -5.38
C PHE A 326 -15.85 3.60 -5.91
N PRO A 327 -17.16 3.24 -5.83
CA PRO A 327 -18.21 4.13 -6.31
C PRO A 327 -18.25 5.46 -5.56
N ILE A 328 -17.92 5.47 -4.25
CA ILE A 328 -17.81 6.72 -3.49
C ILE A 328 -16.74 7.63 -4.11
N GLY A 329 -15.54 7.10 -4.36
CA GLY A 329 -14.42 7.86 -4.91
C GLY A 329 -14.77 8.45 -6.27
N GLU A 330 -15.31 7.64 -7.18
CA GLU A 330 -15.69 8.05 -8.53
C GLU A 330 -16.85 9.06 -8.53
N THR A 331 -17.91 8.82 -7.75
CA THR A 331 -19.08 9.70 -7.68
C THR A 331 -18.74 11.06 -7.08
N ILE A 332 -17.94 11.10 -6.00
CA ILE A 332 -17.50 12.38 -5.42
C ILE A 332 -16.59 13.13 -6.38
N ALA A 333 -15.68 12.43 -7.07
CA ALA A 333 -14.81 13.07 -8.05
C ALA A 333 -15.63 13.73 -9.17
N PHE A 334 -16.64 13.03 -9.70
CA PHE A 334 -17.59 13.57 -10.68
C PHE A 334 -18.31 14.81 -10.15
N GLN A 335 -18.98 14.70 -9.01
CA GLN A 335 -19.76 15.78 -8.41
C GLN A 335 -18.92 17.02 -8.11
N LEU A 336 -17.71 16.85 -7.56
CA LEU A 336 -16.79 17.95 -7.28
C LEU A 336 -16.28 18.62 -8.57
N THR A 337 -16.11 17.85 -9.64
CA THR A 337 -15.72 18.37 -10.95
C THR A 337 -16.85 19.18 -11.59
N GLU A 338 -18.10 18.70 -11.51
CA GLU A 338 -19.28 19.44 -11.99
C GLU A 338 -19.50 20.77 -11.26
N MET A 339 -19.12 20.86 -9.98
CA MET A 339 -19.17 22.11 -9.23
C MET A 339 -18.19 23.18 -9.75
N GLN A 340 -17.24 22.81 -10.63
CA GLN A 340 -16.24 23.70 -11.23
C GLN A 340 -15.44 24.51 -10.18
N ASN A 341 -15.24 23.92 -8.99
CA ASN A 341 -14.53 24.55 -7.89
C ASN A 341 -13.32 23.72 -7.47
N ASN A 342 -12.19 24.07 -8.05
CA ASN A 342 -10.92 23.38 -7.84
C ASN A 342 -10.48 23.34 -6.37
N LEU A 343 -10.82 24.37 -5.58
CA LEU A 343 -10.47 24.41 -4.15
C LEU A 343 -11.17 23.28 -3.37
N LEU A 344 -12.40 22.93 -3.74
CA LEU A 344 -13.13 21.84 -3.09
C LEU A 344 -12.53 20.47 -3.43
N ILE A 345 -12.05 20.30 -4.66
CA ILE A 345 -11.31 19.09 -5.07
C ILE A 345 -10.05 18.94 -4.21
N TYR A 346 -9.26 20.01 -4.05
CA TYR A 346 -8.03 19.97 -3.26
C TYR A 346 -8.29 19.77 -1.78
N LEU A 347 -9.32 20.43 -1.24
CA LEU A 347 -9.73 20.28 0.15
C LEU A 347 -10.25 18.86 0.43
N PHE A 348 -11.02 18.28 -0.49
CA PHE A 348 -11.46 16.90 -0.39
C PHE A 348 -10.29 15.94 -0.38
N GLY A 349 -9.36 16.08 -1.34
CA GLY A 349 -8.13 15.29 -1.39
C GLY A 349 -7.30 15.40 -0.11
N PHE A 350 -7.16 16.61 0.43
CA PHE A 350 -6.48 16.84 1.71
C PHE A 350 -7.15 16.10 2.87
N LEU A 351 -8.46 16.27 3.04
CA LEU A 351 -9.20 15.71 4.17
C LEU A 351 -9.33 14.18 4.07
N ILE A 352 -9.57 13.64 2.88
CA ILE A 352 -9.58 12.19 2.68
C ILE A 352 -8.19 11.62 2.93
N GLY A 353 -7.13 12.23 2.39
CA GLY A 353 -5.77 11.76 2.62
C GLY A 353 -5.38 11.73 4.09
N PHE A 354 -5.74 12.78 4.84
CA PHE A 354 -5.53 12.80 6.28
C PHE A 354 -6.32 11.68 6.98
N SER A 355 -7.61 11.55 6.67
CA SER A 355 -8.52 10.62 7.34
C SER A 355 -8.20 9.16 7.06
N THR A 356 -7.91 8.78 5.81
CA THR A 356 -7.54 7.39 5.47
C THR A 356 -6.21 7.00 6.09
N THR A 357 -5.27 7.94 6.19
CA THR A 357 -3.97 7.67 6.82
C THR A 357 -4.10 7.51 8.34
N MET A 358 -4.95 8.32 8.97
CA MET A 358 -5.23 8.17 10.40
C MET A 358 -5.96 6.86 10.70
N ALA A 359 -6.79 6.40 9.77
CA ALA A 359 -7.48 5.11 9.81
C ALA A 359 -6.56 3.90 9.62
N GLU A 360 -5.31 4.10 9.21
CA GLU A 360 -4.49 3.00 8.70
C GLU A 360 -3.87 2.10 9.80
N PRO A 361 -4.24 0.80 9.88
CA PRO A 361 -3.69 -0.12 10.88
C PRO A 361 -2.20 -0.41 10.68
N ALA A 362 -1.71 -0.49 9.43
CA ALA A 362 -0.30 -0.76 9.17
C ALA A 362 0.60 0.39 9.68
N LEU A 363 0.15 1.63 9.55
CA LEU A 363 0.83 2.81 10.08
C LEU A 363 0.84 2.79 11.62
N LEU A 364 -0.27 2.39 12.24
CA LEU A 364 -0.35 2.23 13.69
C LEU A 364 0.69 1.21 14.19
N ALA A 365 0.81 0.07 13.52
CA ALA A 365 1.76 -0.98 13.87
C ALA A 365 3.22 -0.49 13.80
N ILE A 366 3.59 0.24 12.75
CA ILE A 366 4.94 0.84 12.65
C ILE A 366 5.16 1.88 13.72
N ALA A 367 4.18 2.72 14.01
CA ALA A 367 4.32 3.75 15.03
C ALA A 367 4.54 3.16 16.43
N ILE A 368 3.84 2.07 16.77
CA ILE A 368 4.07 1.30 18.00
C ILE A 368 5.49 0.70 18.00
N LYS A 369 5.90 0.04 16.91
CA LYS A 369 7.24 -0.58 16.83
C LYS A 369 8.35 0.45 16.87
N ALA A 370 8.16 1.61 16.25
CA ALA A 370 9.10 2.72 16.29
C ALA A 370 9.24 3.24 17.73
N GLU A 371 8.15 3.40 18.47
CA GLU A 371 8.17 3.83 19.88
C GLU A 371 8.88 2.80 20.78
N GLU A 372 8.50 1.52 20.67
CA GLU A 372 9.10 0.41 21.44
C GLU A 372 10.62 0.32 21.23
N VAL A 373 11.04 0.31 19.97
CA VAL A 373 12.45 0.06 19.61
C VAL A 373 13.31 1.31 19.79
N SER A 374 12.71 2.51 19.70
CA SER A 374 13.40 3.77 19.99
C SER A 374 13.45 4.13 21.48
N LYS A 375 12.87 3.30 22.36
CA LYS A 375 12.74 3.55 23.81
C LYS A 375 12.02 4.86 24.12
N GLY A 376 10.93 5.14 23.40
CA GLY A 376 10.10 6.33 23.59
C GLY A 376 10.65 7.62 22.97
N LYS A 377 11.77 7.57 22.23
CA LYS A 377 12.28 8.75 21.51
C LYS A 377 11.35 9.21 20.38
N ILE A 378 10.58 8.28 19.82
CA ILE A 378 9.57 8.55 18.79
C ILE A 378 8.21 8.29 19.43
N ASN A 379 7.36 9.31 19.43
CA ASN A 379 5.99 9.18 19.92
C ASN A 379 5.08 8.65 18.81
N GLN A 380 4.34 7.58 19.08
CA GLN A 380 3.41 6.95 18.15
C GLN A 380 2.39 7.94 17.55
N SER A 381 1.75 8.75 18.38
CA SER A 381 0.71 9.70 17.94
C SER A 381 1.31 10.83 17.08
N THR A 382 2.44 11.39 17.49
CA THR A 382 3.11 12.44 16.72
C THR A 382 3.59 11.93 15.36
N LEU A 383 4.14 10.71 15.30
CA LEU A 383 4.53 10.09 14.04
C LEU A 383 3.33 9.93 13.12
N ARG A 384 2.21 9.38 13.61
CA ARG A 384 0.98 9.20 12.84
C ARG A 384 0.43 10.50 12.27
N ILE A 385 0.35 11.55 13.10
CA ILE A 385 -0.15 12.86 12.65
C ILE A 385 0.79 13.46 11.59
N SER A 386 2.10 13.36 11.79
CA SER A 386 3.09 13.88 10.82
C SER A 386 2.95 13.17 9.47
N VAL A 387 2.78 11.84 9.50
CA VAL A 387 2.55 11.02 8.32
C VAL A 387 1.24 11.40 7.64
N ALA A 388 0.13 11.47 8.37
CA ALA A 388 -1.18 11.83 7.84
C ALA A 388 -1.22 13.24 7.20
N LEU A 389 -0.52 14.20 7.79
CA LEU A 389 -0.35 15.54 7.19
C LEU A 389 0.45 15.47 5.88
N GLY A 390 1.48 14.63 5.81
CA GLY A 390 2.23 14.39 4.58
C GLY A 390 1.31 13.84 3.49
N VAL A 391 0.54 12.80 3.79
CA VAL A 391 -0.41 12.22 2.84
C VAL A 391 -1.45 13.23 2.37
N ALA A 392 -2.02 14.00 3.30
CA ALA A 392 -3.01 15.04 2.99
C ALA A 392 -2.46 16.08 2.00
N ILE A 393 -1.25 16.59 2.23
CA ILE A 393 -0.58 17.53 1.33
C ILE A 393 -0.29 16.86 -0.02
N GLY A 394 0.20 15.62 0.01
CA GLY A 394 0.52 14.85 -1.20
C GLY A 394 -0.70 14.62 -2.09
N ILE A 395 -1.82 14.15 -1.54
CA ILE A 395 -3.04 13.91 -2.30
C ILE A 395 -3.66 15.21 -2.80
N ALA A 396 -3.64 16.29 -2.00
CA ALA A 396 -4.09 17.60 -2.47
C ALA A 396 -3.24 18.11 -3.66
N LEU A 397 -1.92 17.92 -3.62
CA LEU A 397 -1.03 18.25 -4.73
C LEU A 397 -1.26 17.33 -5.95
N GLY A 398 -1.52 16.04 -5.73
CA GLY A 398 -1.89 15.11 -6.79
C GLY A 398 -3.18 15.52 -7.49
N ALA A 399 -4.19 15.93 -6.73
CA ALA A 399 -5.44 16.45 -7.27
C ALA A 399 -5.21 17.77 -8.04
N TYR A 400 -4.38 18.67 -7.51
CA TYR A 400 -3.94 19.87 -8.22
C TYR A 400 -3.28 19.55 -9.56
N ARG A 401 -2.36 18.58 -9.59
CA ARG A 401 -1.70 18.13 -10.82
C ARG A 401 -2.72 17.68 -11.87
N ILE A 402 -3.71 16.86 -11.49
CA ILE A 402 -4.74 16.37 -12.42
C ILE A 402 -5.57 17.53 -12.97
N VAL A 403 -5.98 18.46 -12.12
CA VAL A 403 -6.74 19.65 -12.55
C VAL A 403 -5.90 20.54 -13.47
N ALA A 404 -4.64 20.81 -13.11
CA ALA A 404 -3.73 21.63 -13.89
C ALA A 404 -3.34 20.98 -15.24
N GLY A 405 -3.23 19.66 -15.28
CA GLY A 405 -2.79 18.92 -16.48
C GLY A 405 -1.29 18.82 -16.64
N ASP A 406 -0.58 19.00 -15.54
CA ASP A 406 0.87 18.97 -15.56
C ASP A 406 1.38 17.53 -15.51
N GLN A 407 2.51 17.29 -16.18
CA GLN A 407 3.13 15.97 -16.17
C GLN A 407 3.70 15.63 -14.79
N ILE A 408 3.41 14.42 -14.33
CA ILE A 408 3.75 13.95 -12.97
C ILE A 408 5.24 14.06 -12.62
N TYR A 409 6.12 13.79 -13.59
CA TYR A 409 7.54 13.63 -13.30
C TYR A 409 8.18 14.94 -12.82
N TYR A 410 7.68 16.11 -13.20
CA TYR A 410 8.19 17.40 -12.69
C TYR A 410 8.07 17.49 -11.17
N TYR A 411 6.90 17.14 -10.64
CA TYR A 411 6.63 17.19 -9.19
C TYR A 411 7.39 16.11 -8.44
N ILE A 412 7.45 14.89 -8.99
CA ILE A 412 8.14 13.77 -8.35
C ILE A 412 9.65 14.01 -8.32
N ILE A 413 10.26 14.52 -9.40
CA ILE A 413 11.68 14.85 -9.42
C ILE A 413 11.99 15.95 -8.40
N ALA A 414 11.21 17.04 -8.37
CA ALA A 414 11.38 18.11 -7.39
C ALA A 414 11.24 17.57 -5.95
N GLY A 415 10.23 16.74 -5.73
CA GLY A 415 9.99 16.04 -4.48
C GLY A 415 11.17 15.16 -4.03
N TYR A 416 11.73 14.34 -4.92
CA TYR A 416 12.86 13.48 -4.59
C TYR A 416 14.16 14.25 -4.37
N ILE A 417 14.40 15.34 -5.11
CA ILE A 417 15.52 16.24 -4.82
C ILE A 417 15.41 16.77 -3.38
N LEU A 418 14.21 17.18 -2.97
CA LEU A 418 13.96 17.64 -1.60
C LEU A 418 14.15 16.51 -0.58
N VAL A 419 13.66 15.30 -0.85
CA VAL A 419 13.86 14.12 0.01
C VAL A 419 15.34 13.80 0.19
N ILE A 420 16.12 13.79 -0.90
CA ILE A 420 17.57 13.55 -0.87
C ILE A 420 18.27 14.63 -0.04
N MET A 421 17.91 15.89 -0.26
CA MET A 421 18.45 17.02 0.50
C MET A 421 18.17 16.87 2.00
N MET A 422 16.91 16.62 2.38
CA MET A 422 16.52 16.42 3.77
C MET A 422 17.18 15.20 4.41
N THR A 423 17.46 14.15 3.63
CA THR A 423 18.15 12.94 4.13
C THR A 423 19.56 13.25 4.65
N TRP A 424 20.25 14.26 4.10
CA TRP A 424 21.55 14.71 4.61
C TRP A 424 21.46 15.46 5.93
N PHE A 425 20.35 16.17 6.17
CA PHE A 425 20.14 16.95 7.40
C PHE A 425 19.44 16.15 8.51
N ALA A 426 18.71 15.10 8.15
CA ALA A 426 17.92 14.32 9.10
C ALA A 426 18.79 13.46 10.03
N PRO A 427 18.41 13.30 11.32
CA PRO A 427 19.14 12.45 12.23
C PRO A 427 19.04 10.97 11.80
N ARG A 428 20.13 10.21 11.94
CA ARG A 428 20.24 8.83 11.41
C ARG A 428 19.15 7.86 11.87
N TYR A 429 18.55 8.09 13.04
CA TYR A 429 17.51 7.21 13.58
C TYR A 429 16.14 7.43 12.93
N ILE A 430 15.84 8.63 12.41
CA ILE A 430 14.53 8.92 11.81
C ILE A 430 14.47 8.49 10.34
N ILE A 431 15.61 8.47 9.65
CA ILE A 431 15.67 8.27 8.20
C ILE A 431 15.02 6.95 7.76
N PRO A 432 15.38 5.77 8.32
CA PRO A 432 14.76 4.52 7.90
C PRO A 432 13.25 4.48 8.17
N ILE A 433 12.82 5.08 9.29
CA ILE A 433 11.42 5.13 9.70
C ILE A 433 10.63 6.07 8.79
N ALA A 434 11.19 7.21 8.38
CA ALA A 434 10.55 8.14 7.46
C ALA A 434 10.28 7.48 6.11
N TYR A 435 11.28 6.77 5.57
CA TYR A 435 11.13 6.05 4.31
C TYR A 435 10.13 4.88 4.40
N ASP A 436 10.19 4.07 5.46
CA ASP A 436 9.21 3.00 5.66
C ASP A 436 7.80 3.57 5.84
N SER A 437 7.66 4.67 6.59
CA SER A 437 6.37 5.33 6.83
C SER A 437 5.73 5.84 5.54
N GLY A 438 6.52 6.37 4.59
CA GLY A 438 6.02 6.75 3.27
C GLY A 438 5.52 5.57 2.45
N GLY A 439 6.15 4.40 2.55
CA GLY A 439 5.61 3.19 1.95
C GLY A 439 4.28 2.80 2.60
N VAL A 440 4.20 2.81 3.93
CA VAL A 440 3.07 2.20 4.66
C VAL A 440 1.75 2.97 4.57
N THR A 441 1.76 4.24 4.18
CA THR A 441 0.53 5.04 4.03
C THR A 441 -0.39 4.56 2.91
N THR A 442 0.12 3.75 1.99
CA THR A 442 -0.55 3.29 0.78
C THR A 442 -0.94 1.82 0.88
N SER A 443 -1.78 1.57 1.88
CA SER A 443 -2.28 0.28 2.33
C SER A 443 -3.62 -0.13 1.69
N THR A 444 -4.27 -1.13 2.30
CA THR A 444 -5.50 -1.79 1.83
C THR A 444 -6.69 -0.85 1.63
N VAL A 445 -6.85 0.22 2.41
CA VAL A 445 -7.99 1.14 2.28
C VAL A 445 -7.63 2.39 1.47
N THR A 446 -6.45 2.96 1.70
CA THR A 446 -6.02 4.21 1.05
C THR A 446 -5.81 4.04 -0.45
N VAL A 447 -5.15 2.96 -0.89
CA VAL A 447 -4.84 2.75 -2.32
C VAL A 447 -6.10 2.70 -3.18
N PRO A 448 -7.10 1.83 -2.86
CA PRO A 448 -8.35 1.78 -3.62
C PRO A 448 -9.05 3.13 -3.75
N LEU A 449 -9.18 3.86 -2.64
CA LEU A 449 -9.91 5.13 -2.62
C LEU A 449 -9.17 6.25 -3.35
N VAL A 450 -7.84 6.33 -3.18
CA VAL A 450 -7.00 7.33 -3.85
C VAL A 450 -6.92 7.04 -5.35
N ALA A 451 -6.80 5.78 -5.77
CA ALA A 451 -6.85 5.42 -7.17
C ALA A 451 -8.22 5.75 -7.81
N ALA A 452 -9.32 5.42 -7.12
CA ALA A 452 -10.67 5.77 -7.58
C ALA A 452 -10.87 7.29 -7.71
N LEU A 453 -10.36 8.07 -6.75
CA LEU A 453 -10.39 9.53 -6.84
C LEU A 453 -9.57 10.04 -8.05
N GLY A 454 -8.39 9.46 -8.30
CA GLY A 454 -7.49 9.91 -9.37
C GLY A 454 -8.05 9.62 -10.75
N LEU A 455 -8.48 8.36 -10.96
CA LEU A 455 -9.15 7.93 -12.17
C LEU A 455 -10.47 8.71 -12.37
N GLY A 456 -11.25 8.88 -11.30
CA GLY A 456 -12.51 9.64 -11.35
C GLY A 456 -12.30 11.11 -11.75
N LEU A 457 -11.27 11.77 -11.21
CA LEU A 457 -10.94 13.16 -11.63
C LEU A 457 -10.48 13.21 -13.08
N ALA A 458 -9.60 12.30 -13.50
CA ALA A 458 -9.10 12.26 -14.88
C ALA A 458 -10.18 11.91 -15.91
N GLN A 459 -11.21 11.14 -15.54
CA GLN A 459 -12.32 10.81 -16.44
C GLN A 459 -13.28 11.97 -16.68
N HIS A 460 -13.47 12.84 -15.68
CA HIS A 460 -14.50 13.88 -15.71
C HIS A 460 -13.96 15.29 -15.98
N ILE A 461 -12.64 15.48 -15.94
CA ILE A 461 -11.99 16.73 -16.34
C ILE A 461 -11.66 16.67 -17.83
N GLU A 462 -12.16 17.64 -18.60
CA GLU A 462 -11.91 17.71 -20.04
C GLU A 462 -10.41 17.77 -20.38
N GLY A 463 -10.00 17.01 -21.39
CA GLY A 463 -8.61 16.98 -21.87
C GLY A 463 -7.64 16.20 -20.99
N ARG A 464 -8.16 15.36 -20.08
CA ARG A 464 -7.36 14.41 -19.28
C ARG A 464 -7.49 12.99 -19.80
N ASP A 465 -6.39 12.26 -19.69
CA ASP A 465 -6.33 10.84 -20.02
C ASP A 465 -6.27 10.02 -18.72
N PRO A 466 -7.21 9.10 -18.46
CA PRO A 466 -7.21 8.32 -17.22
C PRO A 466 -5.94 7.49 -16.97
N LEU A 467 -5.27 7.02 -18.02
CA LEU A 467 -4.05 6.23 -17.89
C LEU A 467 -2.83 7.12 -17.59
N VAL A 468 -2.74 8.29 -18.22
CA VAL A 468 -1.61 9.22 -18.03
C VAL A 468 -1.80 10.07 -16.77
N ASP A 469 -2.99 10.64 -16.58
CA ASP A 469 -3.30 11.61 -15.54
C ASP A 469 -3.96 10.98 -14.30
N GLY A 470 -4.65 9.85 -14.43
CA GLY A 470 -5.36 9.24 -13.29
C GLY A 470 -4.43 8.57 -12.28
N PHE A 471 -3.33 7.97 -12.76
CA PHE A 471 -2.29 7.40 -11.90
C PHE A 471 -1.29 8.45 -11.42
N GLY A 472 -0.57 8.14 -10.34
CA GLY A 472 0.46 8.99 -9.72
C GLY A 472 0.04 9.65 -8.41
N MET A 473 -1.22 9.53 -8.01
CA MET A 473 -1.68 10.11 -6.73
C MET A 473 -1.14 9.34 -5.52
N ILE A 474 -0.98 8.02 -5.66
CA ILE A 474 -0.42 7.16 -4.61
C ILE A 474 1.06 7.52 -4.40
N ALA A 475 1.78 7.84 -5.48
CA ALA A 475 3.15 8.32 -5.41
C ALA A 475 3.31 9.57 -4.52
N PHE A 476 2.41 10.55 -4.64
CA PHE A 476 2.43 11.73 -3.78
C PHE A 476 2.05 11.39 -2.33
N ALA A 477 1.08 10.49 -2.15
CA ALA A 477 0.71 9.98 -0.84
C ALA A 477 1.87 9.26 -0.13
N SER A 478 2.83 8.69 -0.86
CA SER A 478 4.03 8.09 -0.27
C SER A 478 5.21 9.06 -0.11
N LEU A 479 5.38 10.00 -1.04
CA LEU A 479 6.51 10.95 -1.03
C LEU A 479 6.45 11.93 0.16
N PHE A 480 5.31 12.58 0.36
CA PHE A 480 5.19 13.68 1.33
C PHE A 480 5.30 13.24 2.79
N PRO A 481 4.82 12.05 3.21
CA PRO A 481 5.10 11.54 4.54
C PRO A 481 6.59 11.42 4.86
N ILE A 482 7.43 11.07 3.87
CA ILE A 482 8.88 10.98 4.06
C ILE A 482 9.41 12.37 4.46
N LEU A 483 8.97 13.41 3.75
CA LEU A 483 9.34 14.79 4.03
C LEU A 483 8.85 15.26 5.41
N THR A 484 7.58 15.04 5.75
CA THR A 484 7.03 15.51 7.03
C THR A 484 7.62 14.78 8.23
N VAL A 485 7.89 13.47 8.12
CA VAL A 485 8.53 12.69 9.19
C VAL A 485 10.01 13.07 9.37
N MET A 486 10.75 13.28 8.28
CA MET A 486 12.12 13.81 8.39
C MET A 486 12.12 15.22 8.98
N GLY A 487 11.19 16.08 8.57
CA GLY A 487 11.02 17.42 9.14
C GLY A 487 10.74 17.39 10.64
N TYR A 488 9.87 16.49 11.08
CA TYR A 488 9.63 16.21 12.50
C TYR A 488 10.92 15.79 13.23
N GLY A 489 11.69 14.85 12.67
CA GLY A 489 12.94 14.39 13.28
C GLY A 489 14.01 15.48 13.41
N ILE A 490 14.15 16.32 12.39
CA ILE A 490 15.05 17.48 12.40
C ILE A 490 14.61 18.48 13.48
N TYR A 491 13.32 18.83 13.51
CA TYR A 491 12.77 19.76 14.49
C TYR A 491 12.93 19.26 15.93
N ALA A 492 12.65 17.98 16.18
CA ALA A 492 12.79 17.36 17.49
C ALA A 492 14.24 17.40 17.99
N THR A 493 15.20 17.15 17.09
CA THR A 493 16.63 17.21 17.41
C THR A 493 17.07 18.63 17.75
N PHE A 494 16.67 19.60 16.92
CA PHE A 494 16.99 21.02 17.14
C PHE A 494 16.41 21.55 18.47
N LYS A 495 15.17 21.16 18.80
CA LYS A 495 14.54 21.52 20.07
C LYS A 495 15.30 20.95 21.27
N ALA A 496 15.71 19.68 21.20
CA ALA A 496 16.47 19.04 22.27
C ALA A 496 17.84 19.70 22.50
N GLU A 497 18.54 20.09 21.42
CA GLU A 497 19.81 20.82 21.53
C GLU A 497 19.65 22.18 22.22
N LYS A 498 18.56 22.90 21.90
CA LYS A 498 18.24 24.19 22.52
C LYS A 498 17.84 24.08 23.99
N GLU A 499 17.16 23.01 24.40
CA GLU A 499 16.81 22.78 25.82
C GLU A 499 18.02 22.32 26.64
N SER A 500 19.06 21.79 25.99
CA SER A 500 20.32 21.38 26.64
C SER A 500 21.39 22.48 26.71
N SER A 501 21.19 23.60 26.02
CA SER A 501 22.07 24.79 26.00
C SER A 501 21.50 25.89 26.89
#